data_AF-A0A497JZ06-F1
#
_entry.id   AF-A0A497JZ06-F1
#
_cell.length_a   1.000
_cell.length_b   1.000
_cell.length_c   1.000
_cell.angle_alpha   90.00
_cell.angle_beta   90.00
_cell.angle_gamma   90.00
#
_symmetry.space_group_name_H-M   'P 1'
#
loop_
_entity.id
_entity.type
_entity.pdbx_description
1 polymer ?
#
loop_
_entity_poly.entity_id
_entity_poly.type
_entity_poly.pdbx_seq_one_letter_code
_entity_poly.pdbx_strand_id
1 'polypeptide(L)'
;MSNEDKDNPHSDPMPLIMDEEASEEKIKELEERFSNLARVIREDAKQLSEYLIAEEKAINDVCSFLRRILSELGLSIVIPEKALPNMEKSRKIILNSECLLITIFDDGTVESRSLSNCPPETILAVLWALLPRLKDEVNAYLRRVSMRFNLLEALKEELKDIQRPFIHEEEESGGFREEKVKEVFIP
;
A
#
# COMPACT_ATOMS: atom_id res chain seq x y z
N MET A 1 32.82 31.38 -26.64
CA MET A 1 32.86 32.22 -25.42
C MET A 1 32.38 31.34 -24.30
N SER A 2 33.33 30.84 -23.51
CA SER A 2 33.09 29.92 -22.40
C SER A 2 32.66 30.73 -21.18
N ASN A 3 31.53 30.38 -20.58
CA ASN A 3 31.16 30.89 -19.27
C ASN A 3 31.90 30.08 -18.21
N GLU A 4 32.60 30.80 -17.35
CA GLU A 4 33.31 30.29 -16.19
C GLU A 4 32.29 29.82 -15.14
N ASP A 5 32.26 28.51 -14.85
CA ASP A 5 31.74 27.98 -13.59
C ASP A 5 32.78 28.26 -12.50
N LYS A 6 32.75 29.47 -11.94
CA LYS A 6 33.43 29.84 -10.70
C LYS A 6 32.37 29.90 -9.60
N ASP A 7 32.16 28.77 -8.92
CA ASP A 7 31.71 28.68 -7.51
C ASP A 7 31.34 27.22 -7.17
N ASN A 8 32.32 26.31 -7.30
CA ASN A 8 32.24 25.00 -6.64
C ASN A 8 33.31 24.93 -5.53
N PRO A 9 32.94 25.04 -4.24
CA PRO A 9 33.89 25.06 -3.12
C PRO A 9 34.55 23.70 -2.83
N HIS A 10 34.36 22.68 -3.68
CA HIS A 10 34.90 21.32 -3.48
C HIS A 10 35.94 20.88 -4.51
N SER A 11 36.60 21.82 -5.19
CA SER A 11 37.63 21.50 -6.19
C SER A 11 39.02 22.06 -5.86
N ASP A 12 39.42 22.03 -4.58
CA ASP A 12 40.84 22.11 -4.28
C ASP A 12 41.52 20.85 -4.84
N PRO A 13 42.49 20.97 -5.77
CA PRO A 13 43.22 19.84 -6.30
C PRO A 13 43.88 19.08 -5.14
N MET A 14 43.74 17.76 -5.08
CA MET A 14 44.56 16.96 -4.17
C MET A 14 46.04 17.33 -4.40
N PRO A 15 46.80 17.70 -3.35
CA PRO A 15 48.23 17.81 -3.47
C PRO A 15 48.74 16.41 -3.86
N LEU A 16 49.22 16.26 -5.09
CA LEU A 16 49.89 15.04 -5.53
C LEU A 16 51.04 14.80 -4.55
N ILE A 17 50.92 13.72 -3.76
CA ILE A 17 51.90 13.26 -2.74
C ILE A 17 53.20 12.75 -3.43
N MET A 18 53.45 13.13 -4.68
CA MET A 18 54.53 12.62 -5.53
C MET A 18 55.74 13.56 -5.60
N ASP A 19 55.73 14.70 -4.90
CA ASP A 19 56.95 15.47 -4.69
C ASP A 19 57.79 14.82 -3.58
N GLU A 20 59.05 14.51 -3.88
CA GLU A 20 60.04 13.88 -2.97
C GLU A 20 60.29 14.66 -1.65
N GLU A 21 59.67 15.84 -1.48
CA GLU A 21 59.77 16.73 -0.32
C GLU A 21 58.39 17.19 0.22
N ALA A 22 57.37 16.33 0.21
CA ALA A 22 56.17 16.60 1.00
C ALA A 22 56.56 16.69 2.49
N SER A 23 56.48 17.89 3.09
CA SER A 23 56.81 18.08 4.50
C SER A 23 55.89 17.23 5.38
N GLU A 24 56.43 16.66 6.45
CA GLU A 24 55.70 15.81 7.39
C GLU A 24 54.42 16.49 7.93
N GLU A 25 54.44 17.82 8.06
CA GLU A 25 53.29 18.65 8.45
C GLU A 25 52.18 18.68 7.39
N LYS A 26 52.51 18.74 6.09
CA LYS A 26 51.51 18.66 5.01
C LYS A 26 50.88 17.28 4.93
N ILE A 27 51.65 16.23 5.19
CA ILE A 27 51.15 14.85 5.24
C ILE A 27 50.19 14.71 6.43
N LYS A 28 50.57 15.16 7.63
CA LYS A 28 49.71 15.16 8.83
C LYS A 28 48.43 15.96 8.64
N GLU A 29 48.51 17.14 8.02
CA GLU A 29 47.33 17.96 7.73
C GLU A 29 46.39 17.25 6.74
N LEU A 30 46.94 16.60 5.70
CA LEU A 30 46.16 15.82 4.75
C LEU A 30 45.49 14.60 5.40
N GLU A 31 46.22 13.89 6.26
CA GLU A 31 45.68 12.77 7.06
C GLU A 31 44.54 13.23 7.98
N GLU A 32 44.68 14.38 8.63
CA GLU A 32 43.65 14.94 9.50
C GLU A 32 42.41 15.37 8.70
N ARG A 33 42.59 16.05 7.56
CA ARG A 33 41.51 16.41 6.64
C ARG A 33 40.77 15.17 6.14
N PHE A 34 41.50 14.14 5.72
CA PHE A 34 40.93 12.87 5.29
C PHE A 34 40.17 12.18 6.43
N SER A 35 40.76 12.11 7.62
CA SER A 35 40.15 11.48 8.80
C SER A 35 38.84 12.17 9.20
N ASN A 36 38.83 13.51 9.18
CA ASN A 36 37.64 14.30 9.46
C ASN A 36 36.53 14.05 8.43
N LEU A 37 36.85 14.07 7.13
CA LEU A 37 35.87 13.78 6.07
C LEU A 37 35.34 12.34 6.16
N ALA A 38 36.23 11.37 6.36
CA ALA A 38 35.86 9.97 6.54
C ALA A 38 35.00 9.73 7.78
N ARG A 39 35.16 10.55 8.84
CA ARG A 39 34.28 10.51 10.01
C ARG A 39 32.87 10.99 9.68
N VAL A 40 32.75 12.11 8.95
CA VAL A 40 31.43 12.65 8.53
C VAL A 40 30.72 11.66 7.62
N ILE A 41 31.40 11.15 6.58
CA ILE A 41 30.83 10.16 5.65
C ILE A 41 30.32 8.92 6.39
N ARG A 42 31.04 8.47 7.42
CA ARG A 42 30.66 7.29 8.20
C ARG A 42 29.40 7.52 9.03
N GLU A 43 29.26 8.71 9.62
CA GLU A 43 28.06 9.07 10.38
C GLU A 43 26.85 9.21 9.43
N ASP A 44 27.02 9.92 8.30
CA ASP A 44 25.97 10.09 7.29
C ASP A 44 25.54 8.74 6.70
N ALA A 45 26.49 7.85 6.40
CA ALA A 45 26.21 6.51 5.90
C ALA A 45 25.46 5.64 6.92
N LYS A 46 25.78 5.79 8.22
CA LYS A 46 25.06 5.12 9.30
C LYS A 46 23.62 5.61 9.36
N GLN A 47 23.40 6.92 9.38
CA GLN A 47 22.05 7.51 9.39
C GLN A 47 21.24 7.09 8.16
N LEU A 48 21.87 7.13 6.97
CA LEU A 48 21.24 6.68 5.74
C LEU A 48 20.81 5.20 5.83
N SER A 49 21.67 4.33 6.36
CA SER A 49 21.33 2.91 6.52
C SER A 49 20.11 2.69 7.42
N GLU A 50 19.98 3.48 8.49
CA GLU A 50 18.83 3.43 9.39
C GLU A 50 17.54 3.88 8.69
N TYR A 51 17.61 4.95 7.90
CA TYR A 51 16.47 5.42 7.10
C TYR A 51 16.04 4.41 6.04
N LEU A 52 16.97 3.78 5.32
CA LEU A 52 16.64 2.79 4.29
C LEU A 52 15.91 1.57 4.88
N ILE A 53 16.37 1.07 6.04
CA ILE A 53 15.70 -0.04 6.74
C ILE A 53 14.30 0.39 7.22
N ALA A 54 14.17 1.62 7.74
CA ALA A 54 12.89 2.14 8.20
C ALA A 54 11.90 2.36 7.03
N GLU A 55 12.37 2.85 5.88
CA GLU A 55 11.58 3.03 4.67
C GLU A 55 11.07 1.70 4.12
N GLU A 56 11.94 0.68 4.02
CA GLU A 56 11.54 -0.65 3.57
C GLU A 56 10.43 -1.25 4.46
N LYS A 57 10.58 -1.10 5.78
CA LYS A 57 9.55 -1.53 6.73
C LYS A 57 8.24 -0.76 6.51
N ALA A 58 8.29 0.56 6.38
CA ALA A 58 7.11 1.39 6.15
C ALA A 58 6.40 1.04 4.84
N ILE A 59 7.14 0.76 3.77
CA ILE A 59 6.60 0.29 2.49
C ILE A 59 5.82 -1.00 2.66
N ASN A 60 6.39 -1.98 3.36
CA ASN A 60 5.75 -3.26 3.60
C ASN A 60 4.45 -3.10 4.42
N ASP A 61 4.50 -2.30 5.49
CA ASP A 61 3.33 -2.01 6.32
C ASP A 61 2.22 -1.34 5.50
N VAL A 62 2.54 -0.28 4.76
CA VAL A 62 1.58 0.44 3.91
C VAL A 62 0.97 -0.48 2.86
N CYS A 63 1.79 -1.27 2.16
CA CYS A 63 1.29 -2.20 1.14
C CYS A 63 0.40 -3.30 1.75
N SER A 64 0.69 -3.75 2.98
CA SER A 64 -0.13 -4.74 3.69
C SER A 64 -1.50 -4.18 4.09
N PHE A 65 -1.54 -2.94 4.60
CA PHE A 65 -2.79 -2.26 4.94
C PHE A 65 -3.61 -2.03 3.69
N LEU A 66 -2.96 -1.58 2.62
CA LEU A 66 -3.63 -1.32 1.37
C LEU A 66 -4.24 -2.60 0.78
N ARG A 67 -3.48 -3.70 0.76
CA ARG A 67 -3.97 -5.02 0.31
C ARG A 67 -5.26 -5.39 1.05
N ARG A 68 -5.28 -5.26 2.38
CA ARG A 68 -6.45 -5.59 3.20
C ARG A 68 -7.66 -4.72 2.86
N ILE A 69 -7.45 -3.43 2.66
CA ILE A 69 -8.53 -2.50 2.27
C ILE A 69 -9.07 -2.84 0.88
N LEU A 70 -8.19 -3.03 -0.11
CA LEU A 70 -8.59 -3.33 -1.48
C LEU A 70 -9.28 -4.68 -1.59
N SER A 71 -8.82 -5.69 -0.85
CA SER A 71 -9.44 -7.01 -0.82
C SER A 71 -10.85 -6.98 -0.22
N GLU A 72 -11.04 -6.25 0.89
CA GLU A 72 -12.35 -6.13 1.55
C GLU A 72 -13.37 -5.44 0.64
N LEU A 73 -12.92 -4.45 -0.12
CA LEU A 73 -13.76 -3.70 -1.05
C LEU A 73 -13.87 -4.36 -2.43
N GLY A 74 -13.11 -5.43 -2.70
CA GLY A 74 -13.06 -6.09 -4.01
C GLY A 74 -12.57 -5.17 -5.14
N LEU A 75 -11.67 -4.23 -4.85
CA LEU A 75 -11.33 -3.14 -5.77
C LEU A 75 -10.17 -3.49 -6.69
N SER A 76 -10.30 -3.04 -7.94
CA SER A 76 -9.20 -2.96 -8.90
C SER A 76 -9.25 -1.60 -9.58
N ILE A 77 -8.14 -0.88 -9.54
CA ILE A 77 -8.11 0.55 -9.85
C ILE A 77 -7.10 0.82 -10.95
N VAL A 78 -7.55 1.52 -11.99
CA VAL A 78 -6.67 2.00 -13.06
C VAL A 78 -5.89 3.21 -12.56
N ILE A 79 -4.56 3.10 -12.57
CA ILE A 79 -3.65 4.17 -12.21
C ILE A 79 -3.42 5.03 -13.46
N PRO A 80 -3.59 6.38 -13.38
CA PRO A 80 -3.30 7.25 -14.51
C PRO A 80 -1.83 7.17 -14.90
N GLU A 81 -1.52 7.03 -16.18
CA GLU A 81 -0.13 7.02 -16.70
C GLU A 81 0.66 8.25 -16.27
N LYS A 82 0.00 9.42 -16.21
CA LYS A 82 0.61 10.68 -15.74
C LYS A 82 1.13 10.61 -14.30
N ALA A 83 0.64 9.69 -13.48
CA ALA A 83 1.13 9.49 -12.13
C ALA A 83 2.48 8.74 -12.11
N LEU A 84 2.80 7.98 -13.16
CA LEU A 84 3.99 7.13 -13.24
C LEU A 84 4.80 7.42 -14.51
N PRO A 85 5.44 8.62 -14.61
CA PRO A 85 6.15 9.03 -15.82
C PRO A 85 7.32 8.12 -16.18
N ASN A 86 7.89 7.39 -15.20
CA ASN A 86 9.01 6.47 -15.43
C ASN A 86 8.59 5.13 -16.07
N MET A 87 7.29 4.89 -16.28
CA MET A 87 6.76 3.69 -16.94
C MET A 87 6.39 4.00 -18.39
N GLU A 88 7.33 4.57 -19.14
CA GLU A 88 7.15 4.90 -20.56
C GLU A 88 6.72 3.65 -21.36
N LYS A 89 5.75 3.81 -22.27
CA LYS A 89 5.16 2.77 -23.14
C LYS A 89 4.14 1.82 -22.48
N SER A 90 3.65 2.13 -21.28
CA SER A 90 2.48 1.46 -20.73
C SER A 90 1.20 2.03 -21.33
N ARG A 91 0.34 1.17 -21.87
CA ARG A 91 -1.02 1.49 -22.32
C ARG A 91 -2.02 1.58 -21.17
N LYS A 92 -1.77 0.82 -20.10
CA LYS A 92 -2.65 0.77 -18.93
C LYS A 92 -1.91 0.21 -17.71
N ILE A 93 -2.12 0.84 -16.57
CA ILE A 93 -1.62 0.38 -15.28
C ILE A 93 -2.81 0.13 -14.36
N ILE A 94 -2.86 -1.04 -13.71
CA ILE A 94 -3.95 -1.46 -12.84
C ILE A 94 -3.37 -1.94 -11.52
N LEU A 95 -3.83 -1.39 -10.40
CA LEU A 95 -3.61 -1.97 -9.08
C LEU A 95 -4.80 -2.86 -8.75
N ASN A 96 -4.58 -4.16 -8.57
CA ASN A 96 -5.65 -5.10 -8.24
C ASN A 96 -5.91 -5.21 -6.72
N SER A 97 -6.88 -6.05 -6.34
CA SER A 97 -7.27 -6.28 -4.95
C SER A 97 -6.19 -6.96 -4.10
N GLU A 98 -5.24 -7.64 -4.75
CA GLU A 98 -4.08 -8.27 -4.11
C GLU A 98 -2.89 -7.33 -3.99
N CYS A 99 -3.05 -6.04 -4.29
CA CYS A 99 -1.96 -5.06 -4.27
C CYS A 99 -0.83 -5.40 -5.28
N LEU A 100 -1.22 -6.03 -6.40
CA LEU A 100 -0.36 -6.26 -7.56
C LEU A 100 -0.58 -5.14 -8.58
N LEU A 101 0.52 -4.55 -9.02
CA LEU A 101 0.57 -3.60 -10.13
C LEU A 101 0.71 -4.38 -11.43
N ILE A 102 -0.35 -4.36 -12.23
CA ILE A 102 -0.43 -4.97 -13.55
C ILE A 102 -0.22 -3.88 -14.58
N THR A 103 0.83 -4.02 -15.37
CA THR A 103 1.20 -3.09 -16.44
C THR A 103 0.96 -3.77 -17.78
N ILE A 104 0.16 -3.13 -18.63
CA ILE A 104 -0.10 -3.55 -20.00
C ILE A 104 0.66 -2.58 -20.90
N PHE A 105 1.62 -3.09 -21.67
CA PHE A 105 2.44 -2.30 -22.58
C PHE A 105 1.78 -2.17 -23.96
N ASP A 106 2.26 -1.21 -24.75
CA ASP A 106 1.75 -0.93 -26.09
C ASP A 106 1.91 -2.11 -27.06
N ASP A 107 2.94 -2.94 -26.87
CA ASP A 107 3.21 -4.16 -27.64
C ASP A 107 2.31 -5.36 -27.24
N GLY A 108 1.45 -5.17 -26.23
CA GLY A 108 0.56 -6.20 -25.70
C GLY A 108 1.18 -7.05 -24.59
N THR A 109 2.45 -6.81 -24.21
CA THR A 109 3.09 -7.48 -23.08
C THR A 109 2.38 -7.09 -21.78
N VAL A 110 2.23 -8.07 -20.87
CA VAL A 110 1.64 -7.86 -19.55
C VAL A 110 2.65 -8.25 -18.49
N GLU A 111 2.98 -7.30 -17.62
CA GLU A 111 3.79 -7.54 -16.44
C GLU A 111 2.94 -7.40 -15.18
N SER A 112 3.23 -8.21 -14.17
CA SER A 112 2.59 -8.15 -12.86
C SER A 112 3.65 -8.15 -11.78
N ARG A 113 3.58 -7.19 -10.86
CA ARG A 113 4.53 -7.05 -9.75
C ARG A 113 3.80 -6.67 -8.47
N SER A 114 4.22 -7.20 -7.32
CA SER A 114 3.77 -6.69 -6.02
C SER A 114 4.16 -5.22 -5.87
N LEU A 115 3.23 -4.37 -5.42
CA LEU A 115 3.51 -2.95 -5.20
C LEU A 115 4.67 -2.73 -4.21
N SER A 116 4.82 -3.62 -3.21
CA SER A 116 5.93 -3.60 -2.25
C SER A 116 7.32 -3.75 -2.88
N ASN A 117 7.38 -4.28 -4.10
CA ASN A 117 8.63 -4.53 -4.82
C ASN A 117 8.89 -3.45 -5.89
N CYS A 118 8.08 -2.39 -5.91
CA CYS A 118 8.31 -1.21 -6.73
C CYS A 118 9.22 -0.21 -6.01
N PRO A 119 9.87 0.71 -6.74
CA PRO A 119 10.60 1.82 -6.13
C PRO A 119 9.70 2.65 -5.19
N PRO A 120 10.22 3.20 -4.08
CA PRO A 120 9.46 4.02 -3.14
C PRO A 120 8.68 5.16 -3.82
N GLU A 121 9.27 5.82 -4.81
CA GLU A 121 8.65 6.92 -5.56
C GLU A 121 7.43 6.44 -6.36
N THR A 122 7.50 5.24 -6.93
CA THR A 122 6.38 4.60 -7.63
C THR A 122 5.25 4.28 -6.66
N ILE A 123 5.58 3.76 -5.48
CA ILE A 123 4.59 3.44 -4.44
C ILE A 123 3.86 4.72 -4.00
N LEU A 124 4.61 5.79 -3.69
CA LEU A 124 4.04 7.07 -3.29
C LEU A 124 3.12 7.67 -4.37
N ALA A 125 3.52 7.61 -5.63
CA ALA A 125 2.71 8.08 -6.75
C ALA A 125 1.41 7.29 -6.91
N VAL A 126 1.48 5.95 -6.80
CA VAL A 126 0.29 5.07 -6.83
C VAL A 126 -0.65 5.42 -5.68
N LEU A 127 -0.13 5.56 -4.46
CA LEU A 127 -0.92 5.92 -3.28
C LEU A 127 -1.61 7.28 -3.47
N TRP A 128 -0.90 8.27 -3.99
CA TRP A 128 -1.47 9.59 -4.25
C TRP A 128 -2.62 9.57 -5.25
N ALA A 129 -2.48 8.80 -6.34
CA ALA A 129 -3.55 8.61 -7.32
C ALA A 129 -4.73 7.80 -6.77
N LEU A 130 -4.48 6.95 -5.78
CA LEU A 130 -5.44 6.01 -5.21
C LEU A 130 -6.34 6.62 -4.14
N LEU A 131 -5.80 7.47 -3.26
CA LEU A 131 -6.53 8.00 -2.09
C LEU A 131 -7.88 8.65 -2.42
N PRO A 132 -8.01 9.51 -3.45
CA PRO A 132 -9.30 10.09 -3.82
C PRO A 132 -10.31 9.03 -4.25
N ARG A 133 -9.88 8.05 -5.05
CA ARG A 133 -10.72 6.95 -5.53
C ARG A 133 -11.17 6.06 -4.37
N LEU A 134 -10.27 5.79 -3.44
CA LEU A 134 -10.57 4.98 -2.26
C LEU A 134 -11.65 5.63 -1.40
N LYS A 135 -11.60 6.96 -1.20
CA LYS A 135 -12.66 7.70 -0.51
C LYS A 135 -14.03 7.48 -1.17
N ASP A 136 -14.10 7.60 -2.48
CA ASP A 136 -15.36 7.47 -3.21
C ASP A 136 -15.90 6.03 -3.13
N GLU A 137 -15.03 5.03 -3.26
CA GLU A 137 -15.41 3.62 -3.16
C GLU A 137 -15.86 3.22 -1.76
N VAL A 138 -15.20 3.71 -0.71
CA VAL A 138 -15.62 3.48 0.69
C VAL A 138 -17.02 4.08 0.92
N ASN A 139 -17.27 5.29 0.44
CA ASN A 139 -18.59 5.92 0.55
C ASN A 139 -19.67 5.16 -0.21
N ALA A 140 -19.36 4.65 -1.41
CA ALA A 140 -20.28 3.83 -2.18
C ALA A 140 -20.56 2.50 -1.47
N TYR A 141 -19.53 1.86 -0.91
CA TYR A 141 -19.67 0.61 -0.17
C TYR A 141 -20.52 0.80 1.09
N LEU A 142 -20.29 1.86 1.86
CA LEU A 142 -21.10 2.21 3.04
C LEU A 142 -22.58 2.34 2.67
N ARG A 143 -22.91 3.11 1.63
CA ARG A 143 -24.30 3.26 1.17
C ARG A 143 -24.95 1.92 0.82
N ARG A 144 -24.24 1.05 0.10
CA ARG A 144 -24.72 -0.29 -0.26
C ARG A 144 -24.96 -1.15 0.99
N VAL A 145 -24.01 -1.16 1.93
CA VAL A 145 -24.13 -1.92 3.18
C VAL A 145 -25.31 -1.43 4.02
N SER A 146 -25.45 -0.12 4.21
CA SER A 146 -26.56 0.46 4.98
C SER A 146 -27.92 0.10 4.39
N MET A 147 -28.07 0.17 3.05
CA MET A 147 -29.32 -0.25 2.40
C MET A 147 -29.63 -1.74 2.64
N ARG A 148 -28.65 -2.62 2.47
CA ARG A 148 -28.82 -4.06 2.71
C ARG A 148 -29.15 -4.35 4.18
N PHE A 149 -28.46 -3.70 5.10
CA PHE A 149 -28.69 -3.87 6.53
C PHE A 149 -30.12 -3.47 6.93
N ASN A 150 -30.59 -2.30 6.49
CA ASN A 150 -31.94 -1.84 6.78
C ASN A 150 -33.01 -2.81 6.22
N LEU A 151 -32.79 -3.34 5.01
CA LEU A 151 -33.69 -4.35 4.43
C LEU A 151 -33.68 -5.64 5.24
N LEU A 152 -32.51 -6.11 5.68
CA LEU A 152 -32.39 -7.32 6.50
C LEU A 152 -33.10 -7.16 7.85
N GLU A 153 -32.98 -6.01 8.50
CA GLU A 153 -33.71 -5.75 9.75
C GLU A 153 -35.22 -5.71 9.54
N ALA A 154 -35.71 -5.10 8.45
CA ALA A 154 -37.14 -5.12 8.12
C ALA A 154 -37.63 -6.57 7.88
N LEU A 155 -36.91 -7.35 7.07
CA LEU A 155 -37.25 -8.75 6.79
C LEU A 155 -37.22 -9.61 8.06
N LYS A 156 -36.26 -9.36 8.95
CA LYS A 156 -36.14 -10.09 10.22
C LYS A 156 -37.36 -9.88 11.12
N GLU A 157 -37.89 -8.66 11.22
CA GLU A 157 -39.10 -8.41 12.01
C GLU A 157 -40.34 -9.06 11.36
N GLU A 158 -40.50 -8.96 10.05
CA GLU A 158 -41.59 -9.66 9.33
C GLU A 158 -41.52 -11.18 9.52
N LEU A 159 -40.33 -11.78 9.40
CA LEU A 159 -40.13 -13.20 9.62
C LEU A 159 -40.43 -13.63 11.06
N LYS A 160 -40.10 -12.79 12.04
CA LYS A 160 -40.41 -13.03 13.45
C LYS A 160 -41.93 -13.03 13.70
N ASP A 161 -42.66 -12.11 13.08
CA ASP A 161 -44.11 -12.06 13.17
C ASP A 161 -44.77 -13.26 12.48
N ILE A 162 -44.24 -13.68 11.32
CA ILE A 162 -44.66 -14.92 10.66
C ILE A 162 -44.37 -16.15 11.51
N GLN A 163 -43.23 -16.19 12.20
CA GLN A 163 -42.83 -17.31 13.08
C GLN A 163 -43.73 -17.43 14.32
N ARG A 164 -44.22 -16.30 14.84
CA ARG A 164 -44.92 -16.20 16.14
C ARG A 164 -46.06 -17.21 16.33
N PRO A 165 -46.97 -17.49 15.38
CA PRO A 165 -48.03 -18.49 15.56
C PRO A 165 -47.53 -19.94 15.57
N PHE A 166 -46.34 -20.21 15.03
CA PHE A 166 -45.73 -21.55 15.02
C PHE A 166 -44.95 -21.84 16.30
N ILE A 167 -44.58 -20.81 17.05
CA ILE A 167 -44.06 -20.94 18.42
C ILE A 167 -45.29 -21.14 19.32
N HIS A 168 -45.76 -22.38 19.43
CA HIS A 168 -46.76 -22.72 20.44
C HIS A 168 -46.09 -22.52 21.79
N GLU A 169 -46.67 -21.67 22.64
CA GLU A 169 -46.28 -21.54 24.04
C GLU A 169 -46.38 -22.94 24.67
N GLU A 170 -45.23 -23.59 24.88
CA GLU A 170 -45.11 -24.72 25.80
C GLU A 170 -45.20 -24.21 27.25
N GLU A 171 -46.16 -23.34 27.57
CA GLU A 171 -46.51 -23.00 28.95
C GLU A 171 -48.03 -22.93 29.10
N GLU A 172 -48.58 -24.08 29.51
CA GLU A 172 -49.72 -24.23 30.41
C GLU A 172 -51.09 -23.66 29.98
N SER A 173 -51.75 -24.32 29.04
CA SER A 173 -53.20 -24.51 29.17
C SER A 173 -53.51 -25.99 29.37
N GLY A 174 -53.74 -26.37 30.63
CA GLY A 174 -54.22 -27.68 30.98
C GLY A 174 -55.55 -28.01 30.29
N GLY A 175 -55.61 -29.20 29.69
CA GLY A 175 -56.88 -29.92 29.49
C GLY A 175 -57.13 -30.46 28.09
N PHE A 176 -56.82 -31.76 27.89
CA PHE A 176 -57.45 -32.72 26.94
C PHE A 176 -57.38 -32.40 25.43
N ARG A 177 -57.06 -33.31 24.49
CA ARG A 177 -56.88 -34.78 24.44
C ARG A 177 -56.16 -35.13 23.12
N GLU A 178 -55.48 -36.27 23.07
CA GLU A 178 -54.82 -36.84 21.88
C GLU A 178 -55.73 -36.95 20.66
N GLU A 179 -55.20 -36.65 19.46
CA GLU A 179 -55.40 -37.53 18.31
C GLU A 179 -54.22 -37.41 17.31
N LYS A 180 -53.52 -38.54 17.12
CA LYS A 180 -52.38 -38.69 16.22
C LYS A 180 -52.85 -38.68 14.77
N VAL A 181 -52.29 -37.83 13.91
CA VAL A 181 -52.40 -38.01 12.45
C VAL A 181 -51.06 -37.81 11.73
N LYS A 182 -50.43 -38.96 11.49
CA LYS A 182 -49.68 -39.43 10.31
C LYS A 182 -48.73 -38.49 9.57
N GLU A 183 -47.45 -38.89 9.65
CA GLU A 183 -46.36 -38.60 8.73
C GLU A 183 -46.81 -38.63 7.25
N VAL A 184 -46.42 -37.60 6.51
CA VAL A 184 -46.39 -37.64 5.05
C VAL A 184 -44.93 -37.50 4.63
N PHE A 185 -44.29 -38.64 4.37
CA PHE A 185 -43.08 -38.71 3.55
C PHE A 185 -43.47 -38.47 2.09
N ILE A 186 -42.75 -37.60 1.39
CA ILE A 186 -42.82 -37.44 -0.07
C ILE A 186 -41.41 -37.68 -0.62
N PRO A 187 -41.25 -38.49 -1.69
CA PRO A 187 -39.97 -39.07 -2.12
C PRO A 187 -39.01 -38.11 -2.80
#